data_AF-A0A5N6RHF6-F1
#
_entry.id   AF-A0A5N6RHF6-F1
#
_cell.length_a   1.000
_cell.length_b   1.000
_cell.length_c   1.000
_cell.angle_alpha   90.00
_cell.angle_beta   90.00
_cell.angle_gamma   90.00
#
_symmetry.space_group_name_H-M   'P 1'
#
loop_
_entity.id
_entity.type
_entity.pdbx_description
1 polymer ?
#
loop_
_entity_poly.entity_id
_entity_poly.type
_entity_poly.pdbx_seq_one_letter_code
_entity_poly.pdbx_strand_id
1 'polypeptide(L)'
;MATAHVIKRAKYKTTAKGSGTPGVLKMTENRIAFKPNDPTSAAKIDVEFRSIKGHKNTKEGSNNPPLLNLSLDQGGSYIFEFEAFSDLHVCREFVANALAKSGEAAKVKSREAVIATSDRSAVTYSDEQLSTAEMELRIKLLRENSELQKLHKQFVLGNILTESEFWATRKKLLDGDSGRKSKQLVGFKSSMILDTRPQTDGRTNKVTFNLTPEIKYQIFALKPAVQQAFLNLVPSKMTERDFWTKYFRAEYLHSKKNAVEAAAEAAEDEELAIFLKDDDILASEARRKIQRVDPTLDMEADQGDDYMHLPDHGIFRDGSKDTTESQHEQYKRTFLQDLNRQGEVVLEGRTIDVELDDPMSVAEALARSRRESGGNTKEERIDRISRMTEMEDLQAPYDHPFAPLCIKDPRDYFDSQQVNALKIADDTRAGAEQLRCSLSTEEAYSFLRGSVSEIKATGLCAPIVRPEVALTVLNGLTQNISSTKYQLGKNVQESILDRMPLTTKEELLHHWISIQELLRHFWSSYPITTSYLYAKVSRLKDAMSKIYPQLEELKDSVPSDLRHQVFLLVRPMHQALDAAFQHYESDMQKRSAKSGEKPNGYI
;
A
#
# COMPACT_ATOMS: atom_id res chain seq x y z
N MET A 1 -36.02 12.27 -24.35
CA MET A 1 -35.39 13.24 -25.27
C MET A 1 -34.45 12.48 -26.18
N ALA A 2 -34.54 12.66 -27.50
CA ALA A 2 -33.70 11.91 -28.45
C ALA A 2 -32.23 12.31 -28.29
N THR A 3 -31.34 11.33 -28.05
CA THR A 3 -29.90 11.54 -27.91
C THR A 3 -29.33 12.07 -29.23
N ALA A 4 -28.96 13.34 -29.27
CA ALA A 4 -28.30 13.95 -30.43
C ALA A 4 -26.93 13.29 -30.62
N HIS A 5 -26.74 12.59 -31.75
CA HIS A 5 -25.49 11.97 -32.12
C HIS A 5 -25.17 12.32 -33.57
N VAL A 6 -23.90 12.62 -33.85
CA VAL A 6 -23.40 12.95 -35.19
C VAL A 6 -22.52 11.80 -35.66
N ILE A 7 -22.77 11.30 -36.87
CA ILE A 7 -21.97 10.25 -37.51
C ILE A 7 -21.55 10.76 -38.89
N LYS A 8 -20.25 10.88 -39.13
CA LYS A 8 -19.68 11.37 -40.39
C LYS A 8 -18.46 10.57 -40.80
N ARG A 9 -18.20 10.49 -42.11
CA ARG A 9 -16.96 9.90 -42.64
C ARG A 9 -15.84 10.93 -42.52
N ALA A 10 -14.70 10.50 -42.00
CA ALA A 10 -13.54 11.36 -41.83
C ALA A 10 -12.24 10.55 -42.00
N LYS A 11 -11.14 11.23 -42.31
CA LYS A 11 -9.80 10.66 -42.27
C LYS A 11 -9.08 11.17 -41.03
N TYR A 12 -8.64 10.26 -40.17
CA TYR A 12 -7.85 10.60 -39.00
C TYR A 12 -6.38 10.81 -39.39
N LYS A 13 -5.80 11.94 -38.98
CA LYS A 13 -4.41 12.32 -39.27
C LYS A 13 -3.63 12.54 -37.98
N THR A 14 -2.40 12.03 -37.93
CA THR A 14 -1.45 12.30 -36.83
C THR A 14 -0.75 13.65 -36.98
N THR A 15 -0.63 14.17 -38.21
CA THR A 15 -0.09 15.49 -38.51
C THR A 15 -0.93 16.17 -39.59
N ALA A 16 -0.99 17.52 -39.60
CA ALA A 16 -1.85 18.27 -40.54
C ALA A 16 -1.52 18.03 -42.03
N LYS A 17 -0.29 17.62 -42.35
CA LYS A 17 0.19 17.33 -43.72
C LYS A 17 0.34 15.83 -44.03
N GLY A 18 0.07 14.95 -43.06
CA GLY A 18 0.26 13.49 -43.21
C GLY A 18 -0.87 12.81 -43.99
N SER A 19 -0.62 11.58 -44.46
CA SER A 19 -1.65 10.67 -44.95
C SER A 19 -2.62 10.32 -43.82
N GLY A 20 -3.92 10.36 -44.10
CA GLY A 20 -4.96 10.10 -43.09
C GLY A 20 -5.58 8.71 -43.23
N THR A 21 -5.87 8.06 -42.11
CA THR A 21 -6.57 6.77 -42.06
C THR A 21 -8.08 6.99 -42.25
N PRO A 22 -8.72 6.45 -43.30
CA PRO A 22 -10.15 6.62 -43.52
C PRO A 22 -10.98 5.82 -42.52
N GLY A 23 -12.05 6.43 -42.00
CA GLY A 23 -12.95 5.81 -41.04
C GLY A 23 -14.22 6.60 -40.80
N VAL A 24 -14.94 6.22 -39.75
CA VAL A 24 -16.20 6.83 -39.33
C VAL A 24 -16.02 7.48 -37.97
N LEU A 25 -16.27 8.79 -37.91
CA LEU A 25 -16.31 9.60 -36.70
C LEU A 25 -17.73 9.63 -36.15
N LYS A 26 -17.90 9.19 -34.91
CA LYS A 26 -19.16 9.21 -34.16
C LYS A 26 -18.98 10.10 -32.93
N MET A 27 -19.77 11.16 -32.85
CA MET A 27 -19.83 12.07 -31.71
C MET A 27 -21.17 11.87 -31.00
N THR A 28 -21.12 11.71 -29.69
CA THR A 28 -22.28 11.64 -28.79
C THR A 28 -22.09 12.68 -27.68
N GLU A 29 -23.12 13.01 -26.90
CA GLU A 29 -23.06 14.12 -25.94
C GLU A 29 -21.85 14.10 -24.99
N ASN A 30 -21.33 12.91 -24.62
CA ASN A 30 -20.22 12.78 -23.67
C ASN A 30 -18.90 12.26 -24.27
N ARG A 31 -18.90 11.72 -25.50
CA ARG A 31 -17.71 11.07 -26.10
C ARG A 31 -17.61 11.22 -27.61
N ILE A 32 -16.37 11.16 -28.09
CA ILE A 32 -15.96 11.11 -29.50
C ILE A 32 -15.32 9.75 -29.75
N ALA A 33 -15.85 9.00 -30.71
CA ALA A 33 -15.31 7.72 -31.14
C ALA A 33 -14.99 7.74 -32.64
N PHE A 34 -13.80 7.30 -33.02
CA PHE A 34 -13.41 7.10 -34.41
C PHE A 34 -13.12 5.62 -34.66
N LYS A 35 -13.76 5.06 -35.69
CA LYS A 35 -13.56 3.68 -36.13
C LYS A 35 -12.93 3.67 -37.53
N PRO A 36 -11.68 3.21 -37.68
CA PRO A 36 -11.06 2.99 -39.00
C PRO A 36 -11.88 2.00 -39.85
N ASN A 37 -11.83 2.15 -41.17
CA ASN A 37 -12.45 1.19 -42.11
C ASN A 37 -11.71 -0.16 -42.12
N ASP A 38 -10.41 -0.14 -41.83
CA ASP A 38 -9.59 -1.34 -41.67
C ASP A 38 -9.59 -1.77 -40.19
N PRO A 39 -10.16 -2.93 -39.83
CA PRO A 39 -10.23 -3.40 -38.45
C PRO A 39 -8.86 -3.73 -37.84
N THR A 40 -7.79 -3.82 -38.64
CA THR A 40 -6.42 -4.06 -38.17
C THR A 40 -5.66 -2.77 -37.82
N SER A 41 -6.23 -1.61 -38.11
CA SER A 41 -5.60 -0.31 -37.86
C SER A 41 -5.64 0.09 -36.37
N ALA A 42 -4.48 0.40 -35.80
CA ALA A 42 -4.34 0.92 -34.42
C ALA A 42 -4.93 2.34 -34.22
N ALA A 43 -5.44 2.98 -35.28
CA ALA A 43 -5.98 4.35 -35.26
C ALA A 43 -7.41 4.46 -34.67
N LYS A 44 -7.78 3.61 -33.72
CA LYS A 44 -9.09 3.68 -33.05
C LYS A 44 -9.04 4.71 -31.92
N ILE A 45 -10.01 5.62 -31.89
CA ILE A 45 -10.10 6.68 -30.87
C ILE A 45 -11.42 6.52 -30.13
N ASP A 46 -11.39 6.58 -28.80
CA ASP A 46 -12.59 6.65 -27.95
C ASP A 46 -12.24 7.53 -26.74
N VAL A 47 -12.74 8.76 -26.75
CA VAL A 47 -12.29 9.82 -25.83
C VAL A 47 -13.49 10.65 -25.36
N GLU A 48 -13.54 10.96 -24.06
CA GLU A 48 -14.59 11.82 -23.49
C GLU A 48 -14.34 13.30 -23.77
N PHE A 49 -15.41 14.07 -23.98
CA PHE A 49 -15.32 15.53 -24.21
C PHE A 49 -14.67 16.30 -23.04
N ARG A 50 -14.64 15.71 -21.84
CA ARG A 50 -13.98 16.28 -20.66
C ARG A 50 -12.47 16.41 -20.79
N SER A 51 -11.85 15.59 -21.65
CA SER A 51 -10.40 15.59 -21.88
C SER A 51 -9.96 16.48 -23.05
N ILE A 52 -10.92 17.17 -23.69
CA ILE A 52 -10.70 18.03 -24.84
C ILE A 52 -10.73 19.49 -24.37
N LYS A 53 -9.57 20.14 -24.44
CA LYS A 53 -9.36 21.54 -24.04
C LYS A 53 -10.01 22.54 -24.99
N GLY A 54 -10.13 22.18 -26.26
CA GLY A 54 -10.58 23.09 -27.31
C GLY A 54 -10.53 22.50 -28.71
N HIS A 55 -11.03 23.26 -29.68
CA HIS A 55 -11.04 22.87 -31.09
C HIS A 55 -10.53 24.00 -31.99
N LYS A 56 -9.90 23.63 -33.11
CA LYS A 56 -9.49 24.53 -34.20
C LYS A 56 -9.97 23.95 -35.52
N ASN A 57 -10.39 24.78 -36.46
CA ASN A 57 -10.81 24.34 -37.79
C ASN A 57 -10.17 25.17 -38.90
N THR A 58 -10.09 24.62 -40.12
CA THR A 58 -9.74 25.40 -41.31
C THR A 58 -10.91 26.27 -41.78
N LYS A 59 -10.60 27.47 -42.27
CA LYS A 59 -11.58 28.42 -42.81
C LYS A 59 -12.01 28.02 -44.22
N GLU A 60 -13.30 28.08 -44.48
CA GLU A 60 -13.90 27.90 -45.80
C GLU A 60 -13.41 29.02 -46.73
N GLY A 61 -12.84 28.66 -47.88
CA GLY A 61 -12.17 29.59 -48.80
C GLY A 61 -10.64 29.61 -48.73
N SER A 62 -10.01 28.81 -47.85
CA SER A 62 -8.56 28.56 -47.89
C SER A 62 -8.22 27.35 -48.78
N ASN A 63 -7.03 27.31 -49.39
CA ASN A 63 -6.54 26.16 -50.18
C ASN A 63 -6.29 24.88 -49.33
N ASN A 64 -6.68 24.88 -48.05
CA ASN A 64 -6.49 23.77 -47.13
C ASN A 64 -7.74 22.88 -47.06
N PRO A 65 -7.59 21.56 -46.88
CA PRO A 65 -8.73 20.67 -46.72
C PRO A 65 -9.53 21.00 -45.45
N PRO A 66 -10.81 20.62 -45.37
CA PRO A 66 -11.64 20.81 -44.19
C PRO A 66 -11.13 19.91 -43.05
N LEU A 67 -10.44 20.52 -42.09
CA LEU A 67 -9.76 19.89 -40.97
C LEU A 67 -10.37 20.39 -39.66
N LEU A 68 -10.66 19.45 -38.76
CA LEU A 68 -11.02 19.71 -37.37
C LEU A 68 -9.93 19.14 -36.46
N ASN A 69 -9.28 20.02 -35.70
CA ASN A 69 -8.26 19.67 -34.73
C ASN A 69 -8.84 19.82 -33.31
N LEU A 70 -8.79 18.76 -32.52
CA LEU A 70 -9.22 18.70 -31.13
C LEU A 70 -7.99 18.58 -30.22
N SER A 71 -7.74 19.58 -29.39
CA SER A 71 -6.60 19.61 -28.46
C SER A 71 -6.95 18.97 -27.12
N LEU A 72 -6.07 18.14 -26.57
CA LEU A 72 -6.26 17.42 -25.30
C LEU A 72 -5.62 18.16 -24.11
N ASP A 73 -6.12 17.90 -22.90
CA ASP A 73 -5.60 18.50 -21.66
C ASP A 73 -4.22 17.95 -21.25
N GLN A 74 -3.93 16.68 -21.53
CA GLN A 74 -2.67 16.00 -21.18
C GLN A 74 -1.54 16.19 -22.21
N GLY A 75 -1.74 17.08 -23.20
CA GLY A 75 -0.82 17.27 -24.32
C GLY A 75 -1.08 16.28 -25.46
N GLY A 76 -1.33 16.82 -26.67
CA GLY A 76 -1.69 16.04 -27.86
C GLY A 76 -2.88 16.64 -28.63
N SER A 77 -3.06 16.22 -29.89
CA SER A 77 -4.19 16.67 -30.71
C SER A 77 -4.69 15.61 -31.67
N TYR A 78 -6.01 15.48 -31.80
CA TYR A 78 -6.65 14.65 -32.83
C TYR A 78 -7.07 15.50 -34.02
N ILE A 79 -6.63 15.13 -35.22
CA ILE A 79 -6.93 15.86 -36.45
C ILE A 79 -7.81 14.99 -37.35
N PHE A 80 -8.98 15.51 -37.74
CA PHE A 80 -9.93 14.87 -38.64
C PHE A 80 -10.09 15.68 -39.91
N GLU A 81 -9.87 15.06 -41.05
CA GLU A 81 -10.14 15.61 -42.38
C GLU A 81 -11.50 15.11 -42.89
N PHE A 82 -12.33 16.02 -43.38
CA PHE A 82 -13.64 15.72 -43.96
C PHE A 82 -13.62 15.84 -45.49
N GLU A 83 -14.66 15.33 -46.15
CA GLU A 83 -14.81 15.47 -47.61
C GLU A 83 -15.47 16.80 -47.99
N ALA A 84 -16.34 17.34 -47.11
CA ALA A 84 -17.07 18.58 -47.33
C ALA A 84 -16.95 19.54 -46.13
N PHE A 85 -16.95 20.85 -46.40
CA PHE A 85 -16.99 21.88 -45.34
C PHE A 85 -18.29 21.85 -44.54
N SER A 86 -19.40 21.43 -45.15
CA SER A 86 -20.68 21.22 -44.46
C SER A 86 -20.58 20.20 -43.32
N ASP A 87 -19.87 19.09 -43.53
CA ASP A 87 -19.66 18.06 -42.51
C ASP A 87 -18.75 18.54 -41.38
N LEU A 88 -17.74 19.34 -41.70
CA LEU A 88 -16.89 20.01 -40.72
C LEU A 88 -17.73 20.97 -39.86
N HIS A 89 -18.60 21.80 -40.45
CA HIS A 89 -19.42 22.75 -39.71
C HIS A 89 -20.35 22.05 -38.72
N VAL A 90 -21.00 20.96 -39.13
CA VAL A 90 -21.85 20.13 -38.25
C VAL A 90 -21.05 19.54 -37.09
N CYS A 91 -19.87 18.97 -37.35
CA CYS A 91 -19.03 18.41 -36.30
C CYS A 91 -18.46 19.49 -35.37
N ARG A 92 -18.10 20.65 -35.92
CA ARG A 92 -17.60 21.81 -35.17
C ARG A 92 -18.66 22.37 -34.23
N GLU A 93 -19.88 22.59 -34.73
CA GLU A 93 -21.00 23.07 -33.92
C GLU A 93 -21.34 22.08 -32.79
N PHE A 94 -21.32 20.78 -33.11
CA PHE A 94 -21.53 19.73 -32.10
C PHE A 94 -20.44 19.74 -31.02
N VAL A 95 -19.17 19.84 -31.40
CA VAL A 95 -18.04 19.94 -30.45
C VAL A 95 -18.12 21.22 -29.63
N ALA A 96 -18.47 22.36 -30.24
CA ALA A 96 -18.63 23.61 -29.52
C ALA A 96 -19.75 23.53 -28.47
N ASN A 97 -20.90 22.93 -28.82
CA ASN A 97 -22.02 22.72 -27.91
C ASN A 97 -21.67 21.72 -26.79
N ALA A 98 -20.96 20.64 -27.10
CA ALA A 98 -20.52 19.65 -26.11
C ALA A 98 -19.50 20.24 -25.11
N LEU A 99 -18.55 21.05 -25.59
CA LEU A 99 -17.59 21.77 -24.74
C LEU A 99 -18.25 22.86 -23.91
N ALA A 100 -19.23 23.59 -24.46
CA ALA A 100 -20.01 24.59 -23.73
C ALA A 100 -20.81 23.94 -22.58
N LYS A 101 -21.50 22.82 -22.84
CA LYS A 101 -22.22 22.06 -21.79
C LYS A 101 -21.27 21.49 -20.72
N SER A 102 -20.10 21.00 -21.12
CA SER A 102 -19.06 20.52 -20.18
C SER A 102 -18.50 21.66 -19.32
N GLY A 103 -18.29 22.84 -19.91
CA GLY A 103 -17.83 24.05 -19.21
C GLY A 103 -18.89 24.69 -18.32
N GLU A 104 -20.17 24.65 -18.69
CA GLU A 104 -21.29 25.08 -17.85
C GLU A 104 -21.48 24.16 -16.65
N ALA A 105 -21.35 22.83 -16.82
CA ALA A 105 -21.35 21.90 -15.69
C ALA A 105 -20.19 22.15 -14.69
N ALA A 106 -19.06 22.69 -15.16
CA ALA A 106 -17.94 23.11 -14.31
C ALA A 106 -18.13 24.51 -13.68
N LYS A 107 -18.84 25.43 -14.34
CA LYS A 107 -19.19 26.77 -13.81
C LYS A 107 -20.38 26.77 -12.86
N VAL A 108 -21.36 25.89 -13.06
CA VAL A 108 -22.49 25.69 -12.14
C VAL A 108 -21.96 25.20 -10.79
N LYS A 109 -20.96 24.29 -10.78
CA LYS A 109 -20.24 23.87 -9.56
C LYS A 109 -19.46 24.98 -8.83
N SER A 110 -19.10 26.08 -9.49
CA SER A 110 -18.37 27.21 -8.85
C SER A 110 -19.27 28.40 -8.50
N ARG A 111 -20.45 28.53 -9.11
CA ARG A 111 -21.45 29.56 -8.74
C ARG A 111 -22.45 29.08 -7.68
N GLU A 112 -22.75 27.79 -7.59
CA GLU A 112 -23.58 27.23 -6.50
C GLU A 112 -22.87 27.23 -5.14
N ALA A 113 -21.54 27.35 -5.11
CA ALA A 113 -20.75 27.45 -3.89
C ALA A 113 -20.84 28.82 -3.18
N VAL A 114 -21.38 29.87 -3.84
CA VAL A 114 -21.39 31.24 -3.28
C VAL A 114 -22.80 31.74 -2.90
N ILE A 115 -23.87 31.10 -3.40
CA ILE A 115 -25.27 31.53 -3.12
C ILE A 115 -26.00 30.58 -2.14
N ALA A 116 -25.46 29.40 -1.85
CA ALA A 116 -26.08 28.44 -0.91
C ALA A 116 -25.82 28.74 0.59
N THR A 117 -25.63 30.01 0.97
CA THR A 117 -25.71 30.49 2.36
C THR A 117 -26.92 31.40 2.55
N SER A 118 -28.12 30.94 2.19
CA SER A 118 -29.38 31.32 2.85
C SER A 118 -30.48 30.41 2.32
N ASP A 119 -31.23 29.80 3.24
CA ASP A 119 -32.52 29.12 3.06
C ASP A 119 -32.61 27.71 2.46
N ARG A 120 -32.52 26.75 3.39
CA ARG A 120 -33.45 25.62 3.64
C ARG A 120 -33.65 24.49 2.59
N SER A 121 -33.15 23.33 3.02
CA SER A 121 -33.73 21.96 2.92
C SER A 121 -33.73 21.20 1.59
N ALA A 122 -32.68 20.42 1.35
CA ALA A 122 -32.73 18.95 1.14
C ALA A 122 -31.29 18.41 1.07
N VAL A 123 -30.95 17.47 1.95
CA VAL A 123 -29.60 16.91 2.10
C VAL A 123 -29.37 15.80 1.06
N THR A 124 -28.51 16.03 0.07
CA THR A 124 -27.84 14.98 -0.71
C THR A 124 -26.37 14.94 -0.30
N TYR A 125 -25.92 13.76 0.12
CA TYR A 125 -24.57 13.51 0.61
C TYR A 125 -23.54 13.64 -0.53
N SER A 126 -22.36 14.10 -0.18
CA SER A 126 -21.15 14.02 -0.98
C SER A 126 -20.78 12.55 -1.21
N ASP A 127 -21.09 12.03 -2.40
CA ASP A 127 -20.36 10.89 -2.95
C ASP A 127 -18.89 11.33 -3.08
N GLU A 128 -18.02 10.77 -2.24
CA GLU A 128 -16.58 10.76 -2.49
C GLU A 128 -16.39 10.28 -3.94
N GLN A 129 -15.80 11.11 -4.81
CA GLN A 129 -15.44 10.68 -6.15
C GLN A 129 -14.35 9.59 -6.02
N LEU A 130 -14.79 8.33 -5.94
CA LEU A 130 -13.92 7.16 -5.87
C LEU A 130 -13.04 7.13 -7.13
N SER A 131 -11.73 7.04 -6.93
CA SER A 131 -10.79 6.87 -8.04
C SER A 131 -11.06 5.55 -8.77
N THR A 132 -10.92 5.52 -10.10
CA THR A 132 -11.10 4.30 -10.91
C THR A 132 -10.24 3.14 -10.40
N ALA A 133 -9.05 3.45 -9.90
CA ALA A 133 -8.14 2.48 -9.28
C ALA A 133 -8.71 1.88 -7.97
N GLU A 134 -9.39 2.69 -7.15
CA GLU A 134 -10.02 2.19 -5.93
C GLU A 134 -11.22 1.29 -6.23
N MET A 135 -11.99 1.64 -7.26
CA MET A 135 -13.11 0.81 -7.72
C MET A 135 -12.64 -0.56 -8.23
N GLU A 136 -11.55 -0.61 -8.99
CA GLU A 136 -10.94 -1.87 -9.45
C GLU A 136 -10.44 -2.73 -8.28
N LEU A 137 -9.82 -2.12 -7.27
CA LEU A 137 -9.39 -2.82 -6.05
C LEU A 137 -10.57 -3.40 -5.27
N ARG A 138 -11.66 -2.63 -5.11
CA ARG A 138 -12.90 -3.12 -4.48
C ARG A 138 -13.46 -4.33 -5.23
N ILE A 139 -13.51 -4.28 -6.56
CA ILE A 139 -13.98 -5.40 -7.40
C ILE A 139 -13.06 -6.63 -7.26
N LYS A 140 -11.74 -6.43 -7.22
CA LYS A 140 -10.76 -7.50 -7.01
C LYS A 140 -10.95 -8.18 -5.65
N LEU A 141 -11.10 -7.40 -4.57
CA LEU A 141 -11.35 -7.93 -3.23
C LEU A 141 -12.67 -8.72 -3.13
N LEU A 142 -13.73 -8.24 -3.78
CA LEU A 142 -15.00 -8.97 -3.86
C LEU A 142 -14.91 -10.25 -4.69
N ARG A 143 -13.95 -10.36 -5.62
CA ARG A 143 -13.70 -11.58 -6.39
C ARG A 143 -12.89 -12.61 -5.60
N GLU A 144 -11.92 -12.15 -4.81
CA GLU A 144 -11.05 -13.00 -4.00
C GLU A 144 -11.76 -13.57 -2.77
N ASN A 145 -12.68 -12.81 -2.17
CA ASN A 145 -13.39 -13.22 -0.96
C ASN A 145 -14.88 -13.42 -1.21
N SER A 146 -15.31 -14.69 -1.31
CA SER A 146 -16.71 -15.08 -1.55
C SER A 146 -17.66 -14.65 -0.43
N GLU A 147 -17.22 -14.68 0.82
CA GLU A 147 -18.04 -14.29 1.97
C GLU A 147 -18.26 -12.79 2.00
N LEU A 148 -17.22 -12.00 1.69
CA LEU A 148 -17.33 -10.55 1.56
C LEU A 148 -18.29 -10.18 0.41
N GLN A 149 -18.25 -10.93 -0.70
CA GLN A 149 -19.17 -10.74 -1.81
C GLN A 149 -20.63 -10.99 -1.43
N LYS A 150 -20.90 -12.06 -0.65
CA LYS A 150 -22.24 -12.35 -0.14
C LYS A 150 -22.75 -11.20 0.75
N LEU A 151 -21.92 -10.68 1.65
CA LEU A 151 -22.28 -9.54 2.50
C LEU A 151 -22.53 -8.26 1.70
N HIS A 152 -21.70 -7.97 0.69
CA HIS A 152 -21.89 -6.81 -0.18
C HIS A 152 -23.22 -6.89 -0.92
N LYS A 153 -23.55 -8.07 -1.47
CA LYS A 153 -24.85 -8.32 -2.10
C LYS A 153 -26.01 -8.17 -1.11
N GLN A 154 -25.88 -8.65 0.12
CA GLN A 154 -26.96 -8.59 1.10
C GLN A 154 -27.20 -7.16 1.63
N PHE A 155 -26.15 -6.41 1.94
CA PHE A 155 -26.28 -5.13 2.63
C PHE A 155 -26.30 -3.91 1.73
N VAL A 156 -25.49 -3.90 0.67
CA VAL A 156 -25.44 -2.77 -0.27
C VAL A 156 -26.59 -2.89 -1.27
N LEU A 157 -26.73 -4.03 -1.97
CA LEU A 157 -27.86 -4.19 -2.91
C LEU A 157 -29.20 -4.25 -2.17
N GLY A 158 -29.21 -4.69 -0.91
CA GLY A 158 -30.37 -4.65 -0.02
C GLY A 158 -30.72 -3.26 0.52
N ASN A 159 -29.98 -2.19 0.15
CA ASN A 159 -30.16 -0.81 0.59
C ASN A 159 -30.09 -0.57 2.12
N ILE A 160 -29.51 -1.52 2.86
CA ILE A 160 -29.32 -1.43 4.32
C ILE A 160 -28.15 -0.48 4.63
N LEU A 161 -27.06 -0.62 3.86
CA LEU A 161 -25.86 0.22 3.93
C LEU A 161 -25.60 0.89 2.57
N THR A 162 -24.99 2.07 2.57
CA THR A 162 -24.44 2.66 1.33
C THR A 162 -23.07 2.05 0.98
N GLU A 163 -22.65 2.18 -0.28
CA GLU A 163 -21.33 1.71 -0.74
C GLU A 163 -20.19 2.35 0.08
N SER A 164 -20.30 3.65 0.37
CA SER A 164 -19.34 4.38 1.21
C SER A 164 -19.33 3.86 2.65
N GLU A 165 -20.50 3.61 3.25
CA GLU A 165 -20.60 3.07 4.61
C GLU A 165 -19.97 1.67 4.71
N PHE A 166 -20.21 0.80 3.72
CA PHE A 166 -19.72 -0.59 3.71
C PHE A 166 -18.18 -0.67 3.63
N TRP A 167 -17.56 0.20 2.82
CA TRP A 167 -16.10 0.24 2.65
C TRP A 167 -15.39 1.08 3.71
N ALA A 168 -16.07 2.04 4.36
CA ALA A 168 -15.49 2.87 5.41
C ALA A 168 -14.92 2.06 6.59
N THR A 169 -15.57 0.94 6.94
CA THR A 169 -15.12 0.01 7.99
C THR A 169 -13.98 -0.90 7.54
N ARG A 170 -13.67 -0.91 6.24
CA ARG A 170 -12.70 -1.80 5.58
C ARG A 170 -11.54 -1.08 4.90
N LYS A 171 -11.31 0.20 5.21
CA LYS A 171 -10.19 0.99 4.65
C LYS A 171 -8.84 0.29 4.79
N LYS A 172 -8.59 -0.37 5.92
CA LYS A 172 -7.36 -1.16 6.15
C LYS A 172 -7.13 -2.29 5.14
N LEU A 173 -8.20 -2.87 4.56
CA LEU A 173 -8.10 -3.90 3.52
C LEU A 173 -7.75 -3.29 2.15
N LEU A 174 -8.17 -2.04 1.91
CA LEU A 174 -7.84 -1.30 0.69
C LEU A 174 -6.39 -0.76 0.75
N ASP A 175 -5.96 -0.27 1.92
CA ASP A 175 -4.60 0.24 2.13
C ASP A 175 -3.56 -0.89 2.10
N GLY A 176 -3.94 -2.09 2.53
CA GLY A 176 -3.05 -3.24 2.65
C GLY A 176 -2.45 -3.75 1.33
N ASP A 177 -3.10 -3.53 0.17
CA ASP A 177 -2.57 -4.02 -1.12
C ASP A 177 -1.43 -3.13 -1.66
N SER A 178 -1.38 -1.85 -1.24
CA SER A 178 -0.21 -0.98 -1.47
C SER A 178 0.99 -1.40 -0.61
N GLY A 179 0.74 -1.91 0.61
CA GLY A 179 1.77 -2.41 1.52
C GLY A 179 2.21 -3.86 1.27
N ARG A 180 1.40 -4.65 0.54
CA ARG A 180 1.67 -6.06 0.20
C ARG A 180 2.41 -6.27 -1.11
N LYS A 181 2.47 -5.29 -2.01
CA LYS A 181 3.53 -5.27 -3.03
C LYS A 181 4.85 -5.33 -2.25
N SER A 182 5.60 -6.42 -2.41
CA SER A 182 6.84 -6.62 -1.66
C SER A 182 7.72 -5.38 -1.84
N LYS A 183 7.86 -4.58 -0.79
CA LYS A 183 8.82 -3.45 -0.78
C LYS A 183 10.25 -3.91 -1.05
N GLN A 184 10.49 -5.22 -0.99
CA GLN A 184 11.69 -5.86 -1.48
C GLN A 184 11.66 -5.90 -3.02
N LEU A 185 12.28 -4.88 -3.61
CA LEU A 185 12.60 -4.85 -5.03
C LEU A 185 13.81 -5.75 -5.29
N VAL A 186 13.87 -6.38 -6.47
CA VAL A 186 14.96 -7.29 -6.83
C VAL A 186 16.25 -6.48 -6.96
N GLY A 187 17.24 -6.76 -6.11
CA GLY A 187 18.55 -6.14 -6.17
C GLY A 187 19.37 -6.59 -7.39
N PHE A 188 20.47 -5.89 -7.67
CA PHE A 188 21.40 -6.28 -8.73
C PHE A 188 21.92 -7.72 -8.54
N LYS A 189 22.05 -8.45 -9.64
CA LYS A 189 22.68 -9.77 -9.62
C LYS A 189 24.16 -9.64 -9.23
N SER A 190 24.63 -10.51 -8.34
CA SER A 190 26.02 -10.52 -7.86
C SER A 190 27.04 -10.92 -8.94
N SER A 191 26.59 -11.43 -10.10
CA SER A 191 27.45 -11.70 -11.24
C SER A 191 28.03 -10.38 -11.77
N MET A 192 29.35 -10.27 -11.83
CA MET A 192 29.99 -9.17 -12.54
C MET A 192 29.60 -9.26 -14.02
N ILE A 193 29.59 -8.13 -14.74
CA ILE A 193 29.40 -8.14 -16.21
C ILE A 193 30.43 -9.10 -16.87
N LEU A 194 31.58 -9.30 -16.24
CA LEU A 194 32.61 -10.27 -16.63
C LEU A 194 32.15 -11.74 -16.64
N ASP A 195 31.10 -12.10 -15.90
CA ASP A 195 30.57 -13.48 -15.85
C ASP A 195 29.62 -13.81 -17.00
N THR A 196 29.19 -12.83 -17.82
CA THR A 196 28.54 -13.14 -19.10
C THR A 196 29.60 -13.64 -20.07
N ARG A 197 30.02 -14.90 -19.88
CA ARG A 197 31.02 -15.54 -20.74
C ARG A 197 30.49 -15.52 -22.18
N PRO A 198 31.31 -15.07 -23.15
CA PRO A 198 30.94 -15.18 -24.55
C PRO A 198 30.64 -16.64 -24.88
N GLN A 199 29.44 -16.91 -25.43
CA GLN A 199 29.19 -18.22 -26.03
C GLN A 199 29.94 -18.25 -27.36
N THR A 200 31.05 -18.97 -27.39
CA THR A 200 31.84 -19.21 -28.60
C THR A 200 31.32 -20.48 -29.27
N ASP A 201 30.60 -20.34 -30.38
CA ASP A 201 30.32 -21.48 -31.25
C ASP A 201 31.61 -21.83 -32.00
N GLY A 202 32.25 -22.94 -31.60
CA GLY A 202 33.54 -23.40 -32.14
C GLY A 202 33.53 -23.68 -33.65
N ARG A 203 32.36 -23.60 -34.30
CA ARG A 203 32.20 -23.85 -35.74
C ARG A 203 32.28 -22.59 -36.61
N THR A 204 32.08 -21.39 -36.06
CA THR A 204 31.96 -20.15 -36.86
C THR A 204 32.83 -18.99 -36.41
N ASN A 205 33.72 -19.15 -35.42
CA ASN A 205 34.50 -18.04 -34.83
C ASN A 205 33.64 -16.83 -34.43
N LYS A 206 32.32 -17.02 -34.27
CA LYS A 206 31.37 -15.97 -33.94
C LYS A 206 31.14 -15.99 -32.44
N VAL A 207 31.38 -14.84 -31.82
CA VAL A 207 31.14 -14.61 -30.41
C VAL A 207 29.73 -14.04 -30.25
N THR A 208 28.84 -14.74 -29.53
CA THR A 208 27.47 -14.26 -29.26
C THR A 208 27.29 -13.88 -27.79
N PHE A 209 26.68 -12.72 -27.56
CA PHE A 209 26.30 -12.23 -26.24
C PHE A 209 24.76 -12.15 -26.13
N ASN A 210 24.20 -12.63 -25.02
CA ASN A 210 22.77 -12.55 -24.75
C ASN A 210 22.47 -11.28 -23.95
N LEU A 211 21.82 -10.31 -24.58
CA LEU A 211 21.54 -9.01 -23.98
C LEU A 211 20.09 -8.94 -23.49
N THR A 212 19.89 -9.00 -22.17
CA THR A 212 18.58 -8.76 -21.54
C THR A 212 18.47 -7.29 -21.09
N PRO A 213 17.26 -6.72 -20.95
CA PRO A 213 17.10 -5.34 -20.50
C PRO A 213 17.71 -5.10 -19.11
N GLU A 214 17.72 -6.10 -18.23
CA GLU A 214 18.38 -6.04 -16.92
C GLU A 214 19.90 -5.89 -17.05
N ILE A 215 20.52 -6.59 -18.02
CA ILE A 215 21.96 -6.47 -18.29
C ILE A 215 22.28 -5.08 -18.82
N LYS A 216 21.45 -4.51 -19.71
CA LYS A 216 21.62 -3.13 -20.20
C LYS A 216 21.56 -2.12 -19.04
N TYR A 217 20.57 -2.26 -18.15
CA TYR A 217 20.45 -1.44 -16.96
C TYR A 217 21.70 -1.53 -16.07
N GLN A 218 22.19 -2.75 -15.83
CA GLN A 218 23.40 -2.98 -15.04
C GLN A 218 24.64 -2.32 -15.69
N ILE A 219 24.77 -2.37 -17.02
CA ILE A 219 25.85 -1.69 -17.75
C ILE A 219 25.75 -0.17 -17.59
N PHE A 220 24.57 0.41 -17.74
CA PHE A 220 24.39 1.86 -17.54
C PHE A 220 24.67 2.31 -16.10
N ALA A 221 24.31 1.49 -15.11
CA ALA A 221 24.64 1.75 -13.72
C ALA A 221 26.17 1.70 -13.49
N LEU A 222 26.85 0.67 -14.02
CA LEU A 222 28.29 0.48 -13.82
C LEU A 222 29.14 1.49 -14.60
N LYS A 223 28.76 1.83 -15.85
CA LYS A 223 29.56 2.67 -16.76
C LYS A 223 28.78 3.87 -17.27
N PRO A 224 28.82 5.02 -16.57
CA PRO A 224 28.12 6.23 -17.01
C PRO A 224 28.60 6.77 -18.37
N ALA A 225 29.85 6.56 -18.77
CA ALA A 225 30.32 6.96 -20.10
C ALA A 225 29.54 6.21 -21.21
N VAL A 226 29.24 4.93 -21.00
CA VAL A 226 28.43 4.11 -21.93
C VAL A 226 27.00 4.63 -22.00
N GLN A 227 26.43 4.98 -20.85
CA GLN A 227 25.10 5.57 -20.77
C GLN A 227 25.01 6.91 -21.52
N GLN A 228 25.99 7.80 -21.35
CA GLN A 228 26.04 9.08 -22.09
C GLN A 228 26.27 8.86 -23.59
N ALA A 229 27.16 7.95 -23.95
CA ALA A 229 27.40 7.58 -25.35
C ALA A 229 26.13 7.01 -26.00
N PHE A 230 25.35 6.20 -25.27
CA PHE A 230 24.09 5.65 -25.74
C PHE A 230 23.08 6.77 -26.03
N LEU A 231 22.91 7.73 -25.12
CA LEU A 231 22.00 8.87 -25.30
C LEU A 231 22.43 9.80 -26.46
N ASN A 232 23.73 9.92 -26.73
CA ASN A 232 24.26 10.83 -27.75
C ASN A 232 24.32 10.19 -29.16
N LEU A 233 24.66 8.89 -29.25
CA LEU A 233 24.94 8.19 -30.50
C LEU A 233 23.74 7.38 -31.01
N VAL A 234 22.83 6.96 -30.14
CA VAL A 234 21.64 6.17 -30.50
C VAL A 234 20.39 7.04 -30.29
N PRO A 235 19.50 7.19 -31.29
CA PRO A 235 19.51 6.58 -32.64
C PRO A 235 20.22 7.45 -33.70
N SER A 236 20.85 8.55 -33.29
CA SER A 236 21.25 9.66 -34.17
C SER A 236 22.36 9.30 -35.17
N LYS A 237 23.41 8.57 -34.73
CA LYS A 237 24.58 8.19 -35.52
C LYS A 237 24.64 6.70 -35.83
N MET A 238 24.14 5.85 -34.94
CA MET A 238 24.17 4.39 -35.10
C MET A 238 22.92 3.70 -34.56
N THR A 239 22.70 2.46 -34.99
CA THR A 239 21.63 1.63 -34.45
C THR A 239 22.03 1.04 -33.09
N GLU A 240 21.04 0.70 -32.26
CA GLU A 240 21.29 0.06 -30.97
C GLU A 240 22.12 -1.23 -31.12
N ARG A 241 21.90 -2.02 -32.18
CA ARG A 241 22.67 -3.26 -32.40
C ARG A 241 24.14 -2.98 -32.67
N ASP A 242 24.44 -1.95 -33.46
CA ASP A 242 25.82 -1.59 -33.80
C ASP A 242 26.54 -1.04 -32.56
N PHE A 243 25.84 -0.23 -31.75
CA PHE A 243 26.36 0.29 -30.47
C PHE A 243 26.79 -0.85 -29.53
N TRP A 244 25.90 -1.80 -29.26
CA TRP A 244 26.23 -2.91 -28.36
C TRP A 244 27.31 -3.82 -28.94
N THR A 245 27.37 -3.99 -30.26
CA THR A 245 28.43 -4.79 -30.92
C THR A 245 29.81 -4.16 -30.72
N LYS A 246 29.92 -2.82 -30.87
CA LYS A 246 31.16 -2.10 -30.57
C LYS A 246 31.51 -2.17 -29.08
N TYR A 247 30.55 -1.96 -28.19
CA TYR A 247 30.76 -2.07 -26.74
C TYR A 247 31.32 -3.44 -26.33
N PHE A 248 30.71 -4.54 -26.78
CA PHE A 248 31.18 -5.88 -26.46
C PHE A 248 32.54 -6.22 -27.09
N ARG A 249 32.88 -5.63 -28.26
CA ARG A 249 34.23 -5.74 -28.85
C ARG A 249 35.28 -5.06 -27.96
N ALA A 250 34.99 -3.86 -27.45
CA ALA A 250 35.86 -3.17 -26.51
C ALA A 250 36.04 -3.95 -25.19
N GLU A 251 34.95 -4.47 -24.62
CA GLU A 251 35.01 -5.29 -23.40
C GLU A 251 35.80 -6.58 -23.59
N TYR A 252 35.69 -7.21 -24.76
CA TYR A 252 36.46 -8.41 -25.10
C TYR A 252 37.97 -8.13 -25.14
N LEU A 253 38.38 -6.98 -25.68
CA LEU A 253 39.78 -6.55 -25.70
C LEU A 253 40.31 -6.28 -24.28
N HIS A 254 39.51 -5.65 -23.41
CA HIS A 254 39.85 -5.48 -22.00
C HIS A 254 39.99 -6.81 -21.24
N SER A 255 39.08 -7.76 -21.50
CA SER A 255 39.12 -9.10 -20.89
C SER A 255 40.42 -9.84 -21.20
N LYS A 256 40.94 -9.69 -22.43
CA LYS A 256 42.22 -10.27 -22.86
C LYS A 256 43.47 -9.56 -22.33
N LYS A 257 43.32 -8.40 -21.67
CA LYS A 257 44.43 -7.55 -21.17
C LYS A 257 45.44 -7.15 -22.27
N ASN A 258 45.01 -7.12 -23.53
CA ASN A 258 45.85 -6.75 -24.68
C ASN A 258 45.83 -5.23 -24.92
N ALA A 259 46.55 -4.47 -24.10
CA ALA A 259 46.54 -3.00 -24.16
C ALA A 259 47.05 -2.42 -25.50
N VAL A 260 47.92 -3.14 -26.21
CA VAL A 260 48.46 -2.72 -27.52
C VAL A 260 47.40 -2.85 -28.62
N GLU A 261 46.64 -3.95 -28.60
CA GLU A 261 45.53 -4.19 -29.55
C GLU A 261 44.39 -3.20 -29.31
N ALA A 262 44.08 -2.92 -28.03
CA ALA A 262 43.13 -1.88 -27.66
C ALA A 262 43.54 -0.48 -28.16
N ALA A 263 44.82 -0.12 -28.05
CA ALA A 263 45.30 1.19 -28.52
C ALA A 263 45.27 1.32 -30.05
N ALA A 264 45.59 0.24 -30.78
CA ALA A 264 45.49 0.21 -32.24
C ALA A 264 44.02 0.36 -32.69
N GLU A 265 43.10 -0.40 -32.08
CA GLU A 265 41.68 -0.35 -32.40
C GLU A 265 41.04 1.00 -32.06
N ALA A 266 41.47 1.62 -30.96
CA ALA A 266 41.04 2.96 -30.55
C ALA A 266 41.54 4.06 -31.50
N ALA A 267 42.67 3.84 -32.19
CA ALA A 267 43.16 4.76 -33.21
C ALA A 267 42.37 4.64 -34.53
N GLU A 268 41.76 3.48 -34.80
CA GLU A 268 41.00 3.21 -36.02
C GLU A 268 39.50 3.55 -35.89
N ASP A 269 38.89 3.37 -34.71
CA ASP A 269 37.46 3.62 -34.47
C ASP A 269 37.26 4.58 -33.29
N GLU A 270 37.00 5.86 -33.61
CA GLU A 270 36.74 6.92 -32.61
C GLU A 270 35.57 6.59 -31.69
N GLU A 271 34.56 5.84 -32.17
CA GLU A 271 33.38 5.48 -31.39
C GLU A 271 33.69 4.29 -30.45
N LEU A 272 34.56 3.38 -30.87
CA LEU A 272 35.07 2.30 -30.03
C LEU A 272 36.03 2.84 -28.95
N ALA A 273 36.81 3.87 -29.28
CA ALA A 273 37.75 4.51 -28.37
C ALA A 273 37.08 5.04 -27.09
N ILE A 274 35.82 5.46 -27.17
CA ILE A 274 35.02 5.93 -26.01
C ILE A 274 34.87 4.83 -24.96
N PHE A 275 34.78 3.56 -25.38
CA PHE A 275 34.61 2.43 -24.47
C PHE A 275 35.93 1.84 -23.97
N LEU A 276 37.04 2.14 -24.65
CA LEU A 276 38.38 1.64 -24.32
C LEU A 276 39.13 2.53 -23.35
N LYS A 277 38.84 3.83 -23.35
CA LYS A 277 39.39 4.78 -22.38
C LYS A 277 38.75 4.59 -21.00
N ASP A 278 39.44 5.10 -19.98
CA ASP A 278 38.86 5.23 -18.64
C ASP A 278 37.65 6.16 -18.66
N ASP A 279 36.66 5.87 -17.80
CA ASP A 279 35.43 6.65 -17.73
C ASP A 279 35.72 8.03 -17.11
N ASP A 280 35.81 9.05 -17.96
CA ASP A 280 36.12 10.43 -17.57
C ASP A 280 35.16 10.98 -16.49
N ILE A 281 33.90 10.53 -16.49
CA ILE A 281 32.89 10.93 -15.52
C ILE A 281 33.28 10.36 -14.16
N LEU A 282 33.56 9.05 -14.08
CA LEU A 282 34.01 8.41 -12.85
C LEU A 282 35.35 8.97 -12.37
N ALA A 283 36.29 9.21 -13.28
CA ALA A 283 37.59 9.78 -12.95
C ALA A 283 37.45 11.21 -12.37
N SER A 284 36.54 12.02 -12.91
CA SER A 284 36.24 13.35 -12.39
C SER A 284 35.56 13.30 -11.01
N GLU A 285 34.66 12.34 -10.79
CA GLU A 285 34.00 12.12 -9.51
C GLU A 285 35.00 11.64 -8.45
N ALA A 286 35.90 10.71 -8.80
CA ALA A 286 36.96 10.24 -7.93
C ALA A 286 37.89 11.38 -7.51
N ARG A 287 38.36 12.20 -8.47
CA ARG A 287 39.16 13.41 -8.16
C ARG A 287 38.43 14.36 -7.22
N ARG A 288 37.13 14.57 -7.43
CA ARG A 288 36.29 15.41 -6.56
C ARG A 288 36.14 14.82 -5.15
N LYS A 289 36.02 13.50 -5.01
CA LYS A 289 35.96 12.80 -3.71
C LYS A 289 37.31 12.89 -2.97
N ILE A 290 38.43 12.69 -3.68
CA ILE A 290 39.79 12.78 -3.12
C ILE A 290 40.11 14.20 -2.64
N GLN A 291 39.72 15.24 -3.38
CA GLN A 291 39.90 16.63 -2.92
C GLN A 291 39.05 16.99 -1.69
N ARG A 292 38.13 16.12 -1.28
CA ARG A 292 37.17 16.33 -0.19
C ARG A 292 37.41 15.35 0.96
N VAL A 293 38.67 15.05 1.28
CA VAL A 293 39.01 14.25 2.46
C VAL A 293 38.33 14.85 3.69
N ASP A 294 37.80 13.96 4.53
CA ASP A 294 37.11 14.31 5.77
C ASP A 294 38.14 14.92 6.75
N PRO A 295 37.93 16.15 7.24
CA PRO A 295 38.85 16.78 8.20
C PRO A 295 38.79 16.12 9.58
N THR A 296 37.83 15.20 9.81
CA THR A 296 37.79 14.35 11.01
C THR A 296 38.59 13.06 10.84
N LEU A 297 39.16 12.82 9.66
CA LEU A 297 40.07 11.70 9.42
C LEU A 297 41.43 12.04 10.02
N ASP A 298 41.84 11.26 11.02
CA ASP A 298 43.15 11.36 11.64
C ASP A 298 44.23 10.86 10.67
N MET A 299 44.89 11.78 9.96
CA MET A 299 45.98 11.44 9.04
C MET A 299 47.29 11.10 9.78
N GLU A 300 47.39 11.38 11.09
CA GLU A 300 48.58 11.08 11.90
C GLU A 300 48.57 9.60 12.32
N ALA A 301 47.39 9.04 12.60
CA ALA A 301 47.23 7.60 12.82
C ALA A 301 47.62 6.76 11.58
N ASP A 302 47.28 7.21 10.37
CA ASP A 302 47.62 6.51 9.11
C ASP A 302 49.13 6.56 8.80
N GLN A 303 49.83 7.62 9.21
CA GLN A 303 51.30 7.69 9.15
C GLN A 303 51.98 6.72 10.13
N GLY A 304 51.33 6.40 11.26
CA GLY A 304 51.82 5.41 12.23
C GLY A 304 51.71 3.96 11.74
N ASP A 305 50.75 3.68 10.85
CA ASP A 305 50.55 2.39 10.19
C ASP A 305 51.32 2.26 8.86
N ASP A 306 52.12 3.26 8.49
CA ASP A 306 53.01 3.18 7.33
C ASP A 306 54.24 2.33 7.65
N TYR A 307 54.09 1.00 7.66
CA TYR A 307 55.18 0.03 7.91
C TYR A 307 56.30 0.07 6.83
N MET A 308 56.25 0.99 5.86
CA MET A 308 57.28 1.17 4.81
C MET A 308 58.67 1.54 5.37
N HIS A 309 58.76 1.99 6.62
CA HIS A 309 60.02 2.25 7.31
C HIS A 309 60.64 0.98 7.95
N LEU A 310 59.91 -0.14 7.98
CA LEU A 310 60.41 -1.43 8.46
C LEU A 310 61.04 -2.22 7.31
N PRO A 311 62.28 -2.72 7.44
CA PRO A 311 63.00 -3.39 6.35
C PRO A 311 62.32 -4.62 5.74
N ASP A 312 61.34 -5.23 6.41
CA ASP A 312 60.67 -6.46 5.95
C ASP A 312 59.19 -6.26 5.55
N HIS A 313 58.66 -5.03 5.62
CA HIS A 313 57.25 -4.75 5.33
C HIS A 313 57.10 -3.57 4.37
N GLY A 314 56.34 -3.79 3.29
CA GLY A 314 56.18 -2.85 2.18
C GLY A 314 56.57 -3.46 0.84
N ILE A 315 55.95 -2.96 -0.25
CA ILE A 315 56.35 -3.36 -1.60
C ILE A 315 57.72 -2.73 -1.85
N PHE A 316 58.77 -3.55 -1.87
CA PHE A 316 60.09 -3.12 -2.35
C PHE A 316 59.94 -2.62 -3.78
N ARG A 317 59.93 -1.30 -3.97
CA ARG A 317 60.34 -0.71 -5.23
C ARG A 317 61.84 -0.90 -5.32
N ASP A 318 62.24 -2.05 -5.86
CA ASP A 318 63.58 -2.20 -6.41
C ASP A 318 63.78 -1.04 -7.39
N GLY A 319 64.71 -0.14 -7.09
CA GLY A 319 64.99 1.08 -7.86
C GLY A 319 65.46 0.83 -9.30
N SER A 320 65.35 -0.41 -9.79
CA SER A 320 65.69 -0.89 -11.12
C SER A 320 64.58 -0.68 -12.17
N LYS A 321 63.38 -0.22 -11.82
CA LYS A 321 62.36 0.14 -12.80
C LYS A 321 61.94 1.58 -12.62
N ASP A 322 62.61 2.47 -13.36
CA ASP A 322 61.98 3.67 -13.86
C ASP A 322 60.60 3.27 -14.37
N THR A 323 59.55 3.77 -13.71
CA THR A 323 58.21 3.82 -14.29
C THR A 323 58.30 4.74 -15.49
N THR A 324 58.79 4.22 -16.61
CA THR A 324 58.32 4.67 -17.90
C THR A 324 56.81 4.55 -17.81
N GLU A 325 56.12 5.69 -17.70
CA GLU A 325 54.68 5.78 -17.90
C GLU A 325 54.41 5.05 -19.21
N SER A 326 53.98 3.78 -19.11
CA SER A 326 53.77 3.00 -20.30
C SER A 326 52.65 3.73 -21.04
N GLN A 327 52.87 4.17 -22.29
CA GLN A 327 51.95 4.99 -23.08
C GLN A 327 50.53 4.38 -23.25
N HIS A 328 50.30 3.19 -22.68
CA HIS A 328 49.11 2.38 -22.73
C HIS A 328 48.44 2.20 -21.35
N GLU A 329 48.84 2.94 -20.30
CA GLU A 329 48.19 2.86 -18.99
C GLU A 329 46.70 3.23 -19.05
N GLN A 330 46.33 4.17 -19.92
CA GLN A 330 44.95 4.62 -20.13
C GLN A 330 43.98 3.52 -20.62
N TYR A 331 44.52 2.37 -21.05
CA TYR A 331 43.75 1.23 -21.54
C TYR A 331 43.81 0.02 -20.58
N LYS A 332 44.48 0.15 -19.42
CA LYS A 332 44.60 -0.90 -18.40
C LYS A 332 43.56 -0.70 -17.30
N ARG A 333 42.56 -1.59 -17.24
CA ARG A 333 41.65 -1.71 -16.09
C ARG A 333 42.18 -2.71 -15.07
N THR A 334 42.16 -2.34 -13.80
CA THR A 334 42.50 -3.25 -12.71
C THR A 334 41.24 -3.86 -12.10
N PHE A 335 41.31 -5.13 -11.73
CA PHE A 335 40.20 -5.85 -11.10
C PHE A 335 39.68 -5.14 -9.84
N LEU A 336 40.56 -4.47 -9.08
CA LEU A 336 40.18 -3.72 -7.88
C LEU A 336 39.29 -2.51 -8.22
N GLN A 337 39.53 -1.83 -9.33
CA GLN A 337 38.67 -0.74 -9.80
C GLN A 337 37.27 -1.25 -10.14
N ASP A 338 37.18 -2.40 -10.84
CA ASP A 338 35.89 -3.02 -11.19
C ASP A 338 35.12 -3.48 -9.95
N LEU A 339 35.82 -4.08 -8.97
CA LEU A 339 35.23 -4.51 -7.69
C LEU A 339 34.70 -3.33 -6.88
N ASN A 340 35.49 -2.27 -6.74
CA ASN A 340 35.08 -1.06 -6.03
C ASN A 340 33.89 -0.39 -6.70
N ARG A 341 33.85 -0.39 -8.04
CA ARG A 341 32.72 0.15 -8.79
C ARG A 341 31.45 -0.66 -8.61
N GLN A 342 31.56 -1.99 -8.61
CA GLN A 342 30.43 -2.88 -8.32
C GLN A 342 29.91 -2.64 -6.89
N GLY A 343 30.81 -2.53 -5.92
CA GLY A 343 30.47 -2.21 -4.53
C GLY A 343 29.73 -0.88 -4.41
N GLU A 344 30.21 0.16 -5.10
CA GLU A 344 29.54 1.46 -5.13
C GLU A 344 28.12 1.37 -5.68
N VAL A 345 27.91 0.73 -6.83
CA VAL A 345 26.57 0.59 -7.43
C VAL A 345 25.62 -0.22 -6.54
N VAL A 346 26.12 -1.24 -5.85
CA VAL A 346 25.34 -2.03 -4.89
C VAL A 346 24.95 -1.19 -3.67
N LEU A 347 25.88 -0.42 -3.13
CA LEU A 347 25.65 0.46 -1.96
C LEU A 347 24.72 1.64 -2.28
N GLU A 348 24.72 2.12 -3.52
CA GLU A 348 23.72 3.10 -3.98
C GLU A 348 22.29 2.54 -3.93
N GLY A 349 22.12 1.22 -3.87
CA GLY A 349 20.83 0.59 -3.56
C GLY A 349 19.72 0.90 -4.57
N ARG A 350 20.07 1.32 -5.80
CA ARG A 350 19.09 1.78 -6.79
C ARG A 350 18.18 0.64 -7.22
N THR A 351 16.89 0.93 -7.23
CA THR A 351 15.87 -0.06 -7.58
C THR A 351 15.48 0.03 -9.04
N ILE A 352 15.26 -1.13 -9.65
CA ILE A 352 14.76 -1.25 -11.02
C ILE A 352 13.23 -1.07 -10.97
N ASP A 353 12.76 0.18 -10.92
CA ASP A 353 11.32 0.52 -10.86
C ASP A 353 10.78 1.14 -12.17
N VAL A 354 11.61 1.16 -13.21
CA VAL A 354 11.19 1.62 -14.54
C VAL A 354 10.74 0.38 -15.32
N GLU A 355 9.54 0.42 -15.89
CA GLU A 355 9.10 -0.54 -16.92
C GLU A 355 10.24 -0.68 -17.94
N LEU A 356 10.95 -1.81 -17.88
CA LEU A 356 12.25 -2.06 -18.53
C LEU A 356 12.19 -2.10 -20.06
N ASP A 357 11.05 -1.74 -20.64
CA ASP A 357 10.73 -1.96 -22.04
C ASP A 357 11.49 -1.01 -22.98
N ASP A 358 11.90 0.18 -22.51
CA ASP A 358 12.68 1.13 -23.31
C ASP A 358 14.05 1.48 -22.68
N PRO A 359 15.19 1.08 -23.29
CA PRO A 359 16.53 1.39 -22.80
C PRO A 359 16.84 2.89 -22.78
N MET A 360 16.16 3.71 -23.59
CA MET A 360 16.36 5.16 -23.62
C MET A 360 15.76 5.85 -22.40
N SER A 361 14.52 5.51 -22.04
CA SER A 361 13.87 5.95 -20.80
C SER A 361 14.70 5.61 -19.55
N VAL A 362 15.23 4.39 -19.51
CA VAL A 362 16.11 3.90 -18.44
C VAL A 362 17.40 4.72 -18.33
N ALA A 363 18.07 4.97 -19.47
CA ALA A 363 19.28 5.78 -19.51
C ALA A 363 19.01 7.23 -19.11
N GLU A 364 17.87 7.82 -19.47
CA GLU A 364 17.52 9.17 -19.03
C GLU A 364 17.21 9.23 -17.53
N ALA A 365 16.47 8.26 -16.99
CA ALA A 365 16.13 8.20 -15.58
C ALA A 365 17.38 8.12 -14.69
N LEU A 366 18.34 7.27 -15.07
CA LEU A 366 19.63 7.16 -14.38
C LEU A 366 20.43 8.47 -14.45
N ALA A 367 20.39 9.19 -15.58
CA ALA A 367 21.11 10.45 -15.75
C ALA A 367 20.52 11.57 -14.89
N ARG A 368 19.18 11.62 -14.75
CA ARG A 368 18.49 12.59 -13.89
C ARG A 368 18.80 12.34 -12.42
N SER A 369 18.71 11.09 -11.97
CA SER A 369 18.99 10.72 -10.57
C SER A 369 20.42 11.07 -10.12
N ARG A 370 21.42 10.95 -11.01
CA ARG A 370 22.81 11.37 -10.69
C ARG A 370 22.99 12.88 -10.53
N ARG A 371 22.16 13.70 -11.17
CA ARG A 371 22.22 15.17 -11.01
C ARG A 371 21.65 15.61 -9.66
N GLU A 372 20.65 14.90 -9.16
CA GLU A 372 19.95 15.24 -7.91
C GLU A 372 20.79 14.98 -6.65
N SER A 373 21.67 13.97 -6.66
CA SER A 373 22.50 13.64 -5.49
C SER A 373 23.62 14.65 -5.18
N GLY A 374 23.89 15.61 -6.07
CA GLY A 374 24.96 16.59 -5.89
C GLY A 374 24.67 17.73 -4.90
N GLY A 375 23.43 17.85 -4.41
CA GLY A 375 22.94 19.07 -3.75
C GLY A 375 23.35 19.28 -2.28
N ASN A 376 23.50 18.24 -1.47
CA ASN A 376 23.38 18.38 0.00
C ASN A 376 24.66 18.14 0.82
N THR A 377 25.81 18.07 0.17
CA THR A 377 27.06 17.59 0.79
C THR A 377 27.63 18.44 1.94
N LYS A 378 27.24 19.72 2.04
CA LYS A 378 27.68 20.58 3.17
C LYS A 378 26.82 20.35 4.42
N GLU A 379 25.51 20.26 4.26
CA GLU A 379 24.56 19.93 5.33
C GLU A 379 24.89 18.54 5.91
N GLU A 380 25.09 17.54 5.04
CA GLU A 380 25.43 16.17 5.47
C GLU A 380 26.75 16.09 6.26
N ARG A 381 27.73 16.93 5.91
CA ARG A 381 29.01 17.02 6.61
C ARG A 381 28.84 17.66 7.99
N ILE A 382 28.04 18.71 8.09
CA ILE A 382 27.72 19.34 9.38
C ILE A 382 26.95 18.35 10.26
N ASP A 383 25.97 17.63 9.72
CA ASP A 383 25.20 16.61 10.44
C ASP A 383 26.05 15.43 10.89
N ARG A 384 27.04 15.01 10.09
CA ARG A 384 27.99 13.96 10.49
C ARG A 384 28.89 14.45 11.62
N ILE A 385 29.44 15.67 11.51
CA ILE A 385 30.28 16.25 12.57
C ILE A 385 29.47 16.32 13.87
N SER A 386 28.25 16.87 13.83
CA SER A 386 27.35 16.94 14.99
C SER A 386 27.13 15.58 15.64
N ARG A 387 26.83 14.53 14.85
CA ARG A 387 26.62 13.16 15.36
C ARG A 387 27.88 12.52 15.94
N MET A 388 29.06 12.78 15.38
CA MET A 388 30.33 12.23 15.90
C MET A 388 30.81 12.95 17.15
N THR A 389 30.49 14.24 17.30
CA THR A 389 30.81 15.03 18.49
C THR A 389 29.82 14.83 19.65
N GLU A 390 28.64 14.30 19.37
CA GLU A 390 27.60 14.05 20.37
C GLU A 390 27.96 12.81 21.21
N MET A 391 28.15 13.00 22.52
CA MET A 391 28.38 11.91 23.47
C MET A 391 27.08 11.59 24.20
N GLU A 392 26.62 10.34 24.11
CA GLU A 392 25.37 9.86 24.73
C GLU A 392 25.33 10.15 26.24
N ASP A 393 26.46 10.00 26.94
CA ASP A 393 26.57 10.23 28.38
C ASP A 393 26.45 11.70 28.82
N LEU A 394 26.68 12.64 27.90
CA LEU A 394 26.59 14.09 28.16
C LEU A 394 25.26 14.69 27.68
N GLN A 395 24.37 13.88 27.10
CA GLN A 395 23.04 14.34 26.72
C GLN A 395 22.20 14.65 27.96
N ALA A 396 21.42 15.73 27.89
CA ALA A 396 20.40 15.98 28.90
C ALA A 396 19.44 14.78 28.94
N PRO A 397 18.98 14.35 30.13
CA PRO A 397 17.99 13.27 30.22
C PRO A 397 16.81 13.58 29.30
N TYR A 398 16.44 12.61 28.44
CA TYR A 398 15.28 12.75 27.57
C TYR A 398 14.04 12.98 28.42
N ASP A 399 13.57 14.22 28.47
CA ASP A 399 12.24 14.56 28.97
C ASP A 399 11.23 13.82 28.10
N HIS A 400 10.75 12.68 28.59
CA HIS A 400 9.75 11.90 27.88
C HIS A 400 8.51 12.79 27.69
N PRO A 401 7.90 12.83 26.49
CA PRO A 401 6.74 13.69 26.21
C PRO A 401 5.47 13.28 26.97
N PHE A 402 5.57 12.28 27.86
CA PHE A 402 4.47 11.74 28.63
C PHE A 402 4.53 12.27 30.05
N ALA A 403 3.40 12.78 30.53
CA ALA A 403 3.26 13.16 31.93
C ALA A 403 3.56 11.94 32.83
N PRO A 404 4.45 12.06 33.83
CA PRO A 404 4.72 10.96 34.74
C PRO A 404 3.44 10.57 35.49
N LEU A 405 3.09 9.29 35.45
CA LEU A 405 1.89 8.78 36.11
C LEU A 405 2.15 8.65 37.62
N CYS A 406 1.79 9.68 38.38
CA CYS A 406 1.87 9.67 39.84
C CYS A 406 0.61 9.03 40.45
N ILE A 407 0.66 7.72 40.67
CA ILE A 407 -0.38 7.00 41.42
C ILE A 407 -0.28 7.38 42.90
N LYS A 408 -1.35 7.96 43.47
CA LYS A 408 -1.37 8.43 44.87
C LYS A 408 -1.31 7.29 45.88
N ASP A 409 -2.17 6.27 45.72
CA ASP A 409 -2.14 5.05 46.53
C ASP A 409 -2.39 3.83 45.64
N PRO A 410 -1.38 2.97 45.41
CA PRO A 410 -1.56 1.75 44.63
C PRO A 410 -2.55 0.76 45.26
N ARG A 411 -2.82 0.85 46.57
CA ARG A 411 -3.71 -0.08 47.29
C ARG A 411 -5.17 0.06 46.89
N ASP A 412 -5.63 1.28 46.58
CA ASP A 412 -6.99 1.55 46.12
C ASP A 412 -7.36 0.75 44.84
N TYR A 413 -6.37 0.51 43.97
CA TYR A 413 -6.54 -0.33 42.80
C TYR A 413 -6.80 -1.80 43.18
N PHE A 414 -6.06 -2.35 44.13
CA PHE A 414 -6.21 -3.74 44.54
C PHE A 414 -7.46 -3.96 45.40
N ASP A 415 -7.78 -3.02 46.28
CA ASP A 415 -8.96 -3.10 47.15
C ASP A 415 -10.26 -3.00 46.34
N SER A 416 -10.30 -2.14 45.31
CA SER A 416 -11.47 -2.06 44.41
C SER A 416 -11.67 -3.32 43.56
N GLN A 417 -10.58 -3.99 43.15
CA GLN A 417 -10.68 -5.29 42.47
C GLN A 417 -11.18 -6.39 43.40
N GLN A 418 -10.73 -6.40 44.66
CA GLN A 418 -11.16 -7.39 45.63
C GLN A 418 -12.66 -7.26 45.96
N VAL A 419 -13.17 -6.04 46.08
CA VAL A 419 -14.61 -5.77 46.23
C VAL A 419 -15.42 -6.24 45.02
N ASN A 420 -14.92 -6.06 43.79
CA ASN A 420 -15.61 -6.53 42.59
C ASN A 420 -15.57 -8.07 42.45
N ALA A 421 -14.46 -8.71 42.81
CA ALA A 421 -14.35 -10.18 42.81
C ALA A 421 -15.31 -10.84 43.82
N LEU A 422 -15.49 -10.23 44.99
CA LEU A 422 -16.46 -10.70 46.00
C LEU A 422 -17.91 -10.49 45.56
N LYS A 423 -18.22 -9.36 44.90
CA LYS A 423 -19.56 -9.10 44.32
C LYS A 423 -19.96 -10.14 43.27
N ILE A 424 -19.03 -10.58 42.42
CA ILE A 424 -19.30 -11.61 41.40
C ILE A 424 -19.56 -12.99 42.04
N ALA A 425 -18.95 -13.27 43.20
CA ALA A 425 -19.21 -14.50 43.95
C ALA A 425 -20.55 -14.49 44.72
N ASP A 426 -21.01 -13.31 45.15
CA ASP A 426 -22.25 -13.13 45.92
C ASP A 426 -23.54 -13.23 45.09
N ASP A 427 -23.50 -13.12 43.76
CA ASP A 427 -24.68 -13.35 42.90
C ASP A 427 -25.22 -14.80 43.00
N THR A 428 -24.45 -15.73 43.60
CA THR A 428 -24.91 -17.11 43.88
C THR A 428 -25.39 -17.30 45.34
N ARG A 429 -25.20 -16.32 46.22
CA ARG A 429 -25.62 -16.36 47.63
C ARG A 429 -26.13 -15.00 48.10
N ALA A 430 -27.39 -14.72 47.81
CA ALA A 430 -28.12 -13.65 48.46
C ALA A 430 -28.19 -13.93 49.98
N GLY A 431 -27.32 -13.29 50.77
CA GLY A 431 -27.46 -13.26 52.23
C GLY A 431 -26.19 -13.23 53.09
N ALA A 432 -24.97 -13.13 52.54
CA ALA A 432 -23.79 -12.94 53.38
C ALA A 432 -23.51 -11.44 53.58
N GLU A 433 -23.76 -10.92 54.78
CA GLU A 433 -23.35 -9.57 55.16
C GLU A 433 -21.85 -9.38 54.96
N GLN A 434 -21.50 -8.30 54.27
CA GLN A 434 -20.13 -7.91 53.99
C GLN A 434 -19.45 -7.46 55.29
N LEU A 435 -18.85 -8.39 56.04
CA LEU A 435 -18.00 -8.08 57.19
C LEU A 435 -16.72 -7.39 56.69
N ARG A 436 -16.73 -6.06 56.65
CA ARG A 436 -15.52 -5.22 56.60
C ARG A 436 -14.72 -5.45 57.89
N CYS A 437 -13.99 -6.55 57.99
CA CYS A 437 -13.00 -6.73 59.05
C CYS A 437 -11.79 -5.85 58.76
N SER A 438 -11.82 -4.61 59.27
CA SER A 438 -10.62 -3.78 59.44
C SER A 438 -9.93 -4.19 60.75
N LEU A 439 -9.45 -5.43 60.81
CA LEU A 439 -8.61 -5.86 61.93
C LEU A 439 -7.23 -5.22 61.76
N SER A 440 -6.72 -4.60 62.81
CA SER A 440 -5.32 -4.16 62.81
C SER A 440 -4.40 -5.38 62.67
N THR A 441 -3.22 -5.18 62.09
CA THR A 441 -2.22 -6.25 61.93
C THR A 441 -1.86 -6.91 63.27
N GLU A 442 -1.90 -6.15 64.37
CA GLU A 442 -1.64 -6.63 65.72
C GLU A 442 -2.78 -7.51 66.28
N GLU A 443 -4.04 -7.13 66.04
CA GLU A 443 -5.21 -7.94 66.41
C GLU A 443 -5.26 -9.23 65.58
N ALA A 444 -4.97 -9.17 64.29
CA ALA A 444 -4.89 -10.35 63.43
C ALA A 444 -3.75 -11.29 63.87
N TYR A 445 -2.58 -10.74 64.21
CA TYR A 445 -1.45 -11.53 64.68
C TYR A 445 -1.70 -12.16 66.06
N SER A 446 -2.29 -11.42 67.00
CA SER A 446 -2.64 -11.95 68.32
C SER A 446 -3.70 -13.04 68.23
N PHE A 447 -4.72 -12.88 67.37
CA PHE A 447 -5.71 -13.92 67.09
C PHE A 447 -5.07 -15.17 66.48
N LEU A 448 -4.25 -15.01 65.43
CA LEU A 448 -3.54 -16.12 64.78
C LEU A 448 -2.63 -16.86 65.78
N ARG A 449 -1.86 -16.13 66.59
CA ARG A 449 -1.01 -16.71 67.63
C ARG A 449 -1.82 -17.49 68.66
N GLY A 450 -2.99 -16.97 69.05
CA GLY A 450 -3.96 -17.66 69.90
C GLY A 450 -4.41 -18.97 69.28
N SER A 451 -4.93 -18.93 68.05
CA SER A 451 -5.41 -20.11 67.32
C SER A 451 -4.31 -21.17 67.09
N VAL A 452 -3.08 -20.75 66.77
CA VAL A 452 -1.95 -21.69 66.62
C VAL A 452 -1.58 -22.35 67.95
N SER A 453 -1.65 -21.60 69.05
CA SER A 453 -1.37 -22.15 70.38
C SER A 453 -2.46 -23.12 70.83
N GLU A 454 -3.72 -22.83 70.50
CA GLU A 454 -4.86 -23.72 70.72
C GLU A 454 -4.71 -25.02 69.92
N ILE A 455 -4.42 -24.94 68.61
CA ILE A 455 -4.21 -26.13 67.76
C ILE A 455 -3.02 -26.98 68.24
N LYS A 456 -1.95 -26.35 68.75
CA LYS A 456 -0.81 -27.08 69.36
C LYS A 456 -1.20 -27.82 70.63
N ALA A 457 -2.16 -27.30 71.39
CA ALA A 457 -2.62 -27.90 72.65
C ALA A 457 -3.68 -28.99 72.44
N THR A 458 -4.63 -28.78 71.52
CA THR A 458 -5.77 -29.68 71.28
C THR A 458 -5.57 -30.64 70.10
N GLY A 459 -4.54 -30.40 69.27
CA GLY A 459 -4.34 -31.12 68.01
C GLY A 459 -5.28 -30.64 66.90
N LEU A 460 -5.07 -31.12 65.67
CA LEU A 460 -6.02 -30.86 64.58
C LEU A 460 -7.32 -31.63 64.84
N CYS A 461 -8.47 -30.97 64.69
CA CYS A 461 -9.77 -31.64 64.72
C CYS A 461 -9.82 -32.75 63.67
N ALA A 462 -10.03 -34.00 64.11
CA ALA A 462 -10.25 -35.14 63.23
C ALA A 462 -11.76 -35.36 63.07
N PRO A 463 -12.30 -35.44 61.84
CA PRO A 463 -11.59 -35.39 60.54
C PRO A 463 -11.26 -33.95 60.09
N ILE A 464 -10.07 -33.78 59.51
CA ILE A 464 -9.52 -32.50 59.01
C ILE A 464 -10.47 -31.83 58.01
N VAL A 465 -11.17 -32.63 57.21
CA VAL A 465 -12.22 -32.19 56.31
C VAL A 465 -13.53 -32.81 56.76
N ARG A 466 -14.53 -31.97 56.94
CA ARG A 466 -15.89 -32.42 57.25
C ARG A 466 -16.40 -33.31 56.10
N PRO A 467 -16.86 -34.55 56.37
CA PRO A 467 -17.33 -35.46 55.32
C PRO A 467 -18.44 -34.85 54.46
N GLU A 468 -19.30 -34.03 55.04
CA GLU A 468 -20.36 -33.33 54.31
C GLU A 468 -19.80 -32.38 53.24
N VAL A 469 -18.73 -31.65 53.56
CA VAL A 469 -18.09 -30.69 52.64
C VAL A 469 -17.33 -31.42 51.54
N ALA A 470 -16.65 -32.53 51.87
CA ALA A 470 -16.00 -33.36 50.87
C ALA A 470 -17.01 -33.92 49.86
N LEU A 471 -18.19 -34.36 50.34
CA LEU A 471 -19.25 -34.91 49.51
C LEU A 471 -19.92 -33.84 48.64
N THR A 472 -20.12 -32.61 49.14
CA THR A 472 -20.65 -31.52 48.31
C THR A 472 -19.68 -31.12 47.20
N VAL A 473 -18.38 -31.04 47.50
CA VAL A 473 -17.34 -30.77 46.50
C VAL A 473 -17.28 -31.88 45.45
N LEU A 474 -17.29 -33.15 45.87
CA LEU A 474 -17.31 -34.29 44.97
C LEU A 474 -18.55 -34.28 44.06
N ASN A 475 -19.73 -34.01 44.61
CA ASN A 475 -20.96 -33.93 43.83
C ASN A 475 -20.92 -32.77 42.83
N GLY A 476 -20.43 -31.59 43.23
CA GLY A 476 -20.25 -30.45 42.34
C GLY A 476 -19.31 -30.75 41.17
N LEU A 477 -18.16 -31.38 41.45
CA LEU A 477 -17.22 -31.81 40.41
C LEU A 477 -17.83 -32.88 39.48
N THR A 478 -18.54 -33.86 40.04
CA THR A 478 -19.18 -34.94 39.27
C THR A 478 -20.29 -34.44 38.36
N GLN A 479 -21.08 -33.44 38.79
CA GLN A 479 -22.09 -32.81 37.94
C GLN A 479 -21.46 -32.08 36.75
N ASN A 480 -20.34 -31.38 36.97
CA ASN A 480 -19.63 -30.64 35.92
C ASN A 480 -18.97 -31.56 34.87
N ILE A 481 -18.40 -32.69 35.29
CA ILE A 481 -17.84 -33.71 34.38
C ILE A 481 -18.95 -34.34 33.52
N SER A 482 -20.11 -34.58 34.13
CA SER A 482 -21.26 -35.11 33.40
C SER A 482 -21.74 -34.10 32.35
N SER A 483 -21.84 -32.82 32.69
CA SER A 483 -22.26 -31.75 31.77
C SER A 483 -21.31 -31.56 30.59
N THR A 484 -20.00 -31.54 30.82
CA THR A 484 -18.98 -31.40 29.76
C THR A 484 -18.98 -32.57 28.78
N LYS A 485 -19.23 -33.80 29.25
CA LYS A 485 -19.35 -34.99 28.40
C LYS A 485 -20.55 -34.93 27.45
N TYR A 486 -21.65 -34.30 27.85
CA TYR A 486 -22.83 -34.13 26.97
C TYR A 486 -22.69 -32.94 26.01
N GLN A 487 -21.89 -31.93 26.35
CA GLN A 487 -21.71 -30.73 25.52
C GLN A 487 -20.59 -30.89 24.48
N LEU A 488 -19.50 -31.60 24.77
CA LEU A 488 -18.32 -31.66 23.90
C LEU A 488 -18.23 -32.92 23.01
N GLY A 489 -19.23 -33.81 23.07
CA GLY A 489 -19.20 -35.08 22.35
C GLY A 489 -18.16 -36.07 22.90
N LYS A 490 -18.12 -37.29 22.33
CA LYS A 490 -17.22 -38.36 22.78
C LYS A 490 -15.75 -38.12 22.43
N ASN A 491 -15.46 -37.18 21.51
CA ASN A 491 -14.14 -36.89 20.97
C ASN A 491 -13.80 -35.41 21.17
N VAL A 492 -12.67 -35.11 21.82
CA VAL A 492 -12.19 -33.76 22.14
C VAL A 492 -11.95 -32.89 20.88
N GLN A 493 -11.92 -33.49 19.69
CA GLN A 493 -11.58 -32.84 18.42
C GLN A 493 -12.77 -32.60 17.47
N GLU A 494 -13.96 -33.16 17.73
CA GLU A 494 -15.12 -32.93 16.86
C GLU A 494 -15.88 -31.68 17.31
N SER A 495 -15.85 -30.62 16.50
CA SER A 495 -16.69 -29.45 16.75
C SER A 495 -18.16 -29.81 16.56
N ILE A 496 -19.04 -29.24 17.40
CA ILE A 496 -20.50 -29.36 17.26
C ILE A 496 -20.95 -28.95 15.84
N LEU A 497 -20.23 -28.00 15.23
CA LEU A 497 -20.48 -27.52 13.87
C LEU A 497 -20.20 -28.57 12.78
N ASP A 498 -19.31 -29.55 13.05
CA ASP A 498 -18.93 -30.57 12.06
C ASP A 498 -19.92 -31.74 12.03
N ARG A 499 -20.80 -31.84 13.04
CA ARG A 499 -21.84 -32.87 13.15
C ARG A 499 -23.16 -32.43 12.52
N MET A 500 -23.26 -31.17 12.07
CA MET A 500 -24.44 -30.60 11.45
C MET A 500 -24.45 -30.79 9.91
N PRO A 501 -25.63 -30.82 9.27
CA PRO A 501 -25.73 -30.72 7.82
C PRO A 501 -25.00 -29.48 7.30
N LEU A 502 -24.25 -29.62 6.21
CA LEU A 502 -23.43 -28.55 5.65
C LEU A 502 -24.25 -27.30 5.29
N THR A 503 -25.47 -27.47 4.80
CA THR A 503 -26.39 -26.37 4.46
C THR A 503 -26.76 -25.53 5.68
N THR A 504 -27.20 -26.19 6.76
CA THR A 504 -27.55 -25.52 8.02
C THR A 504 -26.34 -24.85 8.67
N LYS A 505 -25.15 -25.46 8.57
CA LYS A 505 -23.89 -24.89 9.04
C LYS A 505 -23.56 -23.60 8.30
N GLU A 506 -23.61 -23.61 6.97
CA GLU A 506 -23.34 -22.44 6.14
C GLU A 506 -24.33 -21.30 6.37
N GLU A 507 -25.63 -21.61 6.49
CA GLU A 507 -26.67 -20.63 6.82
C GLU A 507 -26.45 -20.00 8.19
N LEU A 508 -26.16 -20.80 9.21
CA LEU A 508 -25.89 -20.32 10.57
C LEU A 508 -24.65 -19.41 10.62
N LEU A 509 -23.57 -19.80 9.94
CA LEU A 509 -22.36 -18.99 9.83
C LEU A 509 -22.64 -17.68 9.08
N HIS A 510 -23.42 -17.74 8.00
CA HIS A 510 -23.81 -16.56 7.25
C HIS A 510 -24.63 -15.59 8.12
N HIS A 511 -25.66 -16.08 8.83
CA HIS A 511 -26.44 -15.26 9.76
C HIS A 511 -25.56 -14.63 10.84
N TRP A 512 -24.61 -15.38 11.41
CA TRP A 512 -23.69 -14.83 12.41
C TRP A 512 -22.83 -13.70 11.87
N ILE A 513 -22.20 -13.92 10.71
CA ILE A 513 -21.36 -12.91 10.07
C ILE A 513 -22.18 -11.67 9.73
N SER A 514 -23.42 -11.85 9.25
CA SER A 514 -24.34 -10.75 8.95
C SER A 514 -24.75 -9.98 10.20
N ILE A 515 -25.04 -10.66 11.32
CA ILE A 515 -25.33 -10.01 12.61
C ILE A 515 -24.12 -9.23 13.12
N GLN A 516 -22.93 -9.82 13.08
CA GLN A 516 -21.70 -9.14 13.50
C GLN A 516 -21.42 -7.88 12.68
N GLU A 517 -21.66 -7.94 11.38
CA GLU A 517 -21.51 -6.79 10.49
C GLU A 517 -22.51 -5.67 10.81
N LEU A 518 -23.79 -6.03 10.97
CA LEU A 518 -24.84 -5.07 11.35
C LEU A 518 -24.56 -4.44 12.71
N LEU A 519 -24.16 -5.24 13.71
CA LEU A 519 -23.79 -4.77 15.04
C LEU A 519 -22.57 -3.84 14.99
N ARG A 520 -21.55 -4.16 14.19
CA ARG A 520 -20.39 -3.28 14.02
C ARG A 520 -20.79 -1.91 13.48
N HIS A 521 -21.66 -1.87 12.47
CA HIS A 521 -22.19 -0.62 11.94
C HIS A 521 -23.13 0.10 12.91
N PHE A 522 -23.91 -0.65 13.70
CA PHE A 522 -24.81 -0.12 14.71
C PHE A 522 -24.02 0.58 15.82
N TRP A 523 -23.09 -0.12 16.48
CA TRP A 523 -22.30 0.41 17.59
C TRP A 523 -21.33 1.52 17.17
N SER A 524 -20.76 1.45 15.96
CA SER A 524 -19.92 2.54 15.43
C SER A 524 -20.69 3.82 15.09
N SER A 525 -22.02 3.76 15.03
CA SER A 525 -22.87 4.93 14.79
C SER A 525 -23.23 5.67 16.09
N TYR A 526 -22.81 5.15 17.26
CA TYR A 526 -23.01 5.80 18.55
C TYR A 526 -21.75 6.58 18.99
N PRO A 527 -21.92 7.76 19.63
CA PRO A 527 -23.20 8.41 19.95
C PRO A 527 -23.89 9.00 18.70
N ILE A 528 -25.21 8.84 18.58
CA ILE A 528 -25.97 9.38 17.44
C ILE A 528 -26.07 10.90 17.61
N THR A 529 -25.16 11.62 16.97
CA THR A 529 -25.03 13.09 17.00
C THR A 529 -25.74 13.78 15.84
N THR A 530 -26.00 13.08 14.74
CA THR A 530 -26.58 13.64 13.50
C THR A 530 -27.85 12.91 13.07
N SER A 531 -28.72 13.60 12.32
CA SER A 531 -29.94 13.02 11.74
C SER A 531 -29.63 11.86 10.77
N TYR A 532 -28.50 11.95 10.07
CA TYR A 532 -27.99 10.87 9.22
C TYR A 532 -27.74 9.57 9.99
N LEU A 533 -27.00 9.66 11.11
CA LEU A 533 -26.72 8.51 11.95
C LEU A 533 -28.01 7.91 12.52
N TYR A 534 -28.99 8.75 12.83
CA TYR A 534 -30.31 8.28 13.27
C TYR A 534 -31.00 7.43 12.19
N ALA A 535 -31.09 7.93 10.96
CA ALA A 535 -31.66 7.19 9.84
C ALA A 535 -30.90 5.88 9.54
N LYS A 536 -29.57 5.90 9.67
CA LYS A 536 -28.72 4.72 9.53
C LYS A 536 -29.00 3.68 10.63
N VAL A 537 -29.01 4.09 11.90
CA VAL A 537 -29.29 3.19 13.03
C VAL A 537 -30.70 2.59 12.92
N SER A 538 -31.70 3.37 12.49
CA SER A 538 -33.05 2.85 12.24
C SER A 538 -33.05 1.76 11.16
N ARG A 539 -32.40 1.99 10.01
CA ARG A 539 -32.28 0.98 8.94
C ARG A 539 -31.57 -0.29 9.43
N LEU A 540 -30.51 -0.13 10.23
CA LEU A 540 -29.76 -1.25 10.81
C LEU A 540 -30.60 -2.04 11.81
N LYS A 541 -31.38 -1.36 12.66
CA LYS A 541 -32.32 -1.98 13.58
C LYS A 541 -33.36 -2.80 12.82
N ASP A 542 -33.94 -2.26 11.77
CA ASP A 542 -34.94 -2.97 10.97
C ASP A 542 -34.35 -4.18 10.25
N ALA A 543 -33.12 -4.07 9.74
CA ALA A 543 -32.39 -5.20 9.16
C ALA A 543 -32.12 -6.30 10.19
N MET A 544 -31.69 -5.94 11.40
CA MET A 544 -31.49 -6.87 12.52
C MET A 544 -32.79 -7.56 12.93
N SER A 545 -33.91 -6.82 12.98
CA SER A 545 -35.23 -7.38 13.29
C SER A 545 -35.72 -8.40 12.26
N LYS A 546 -35.28 -8.32 11.00
CA LYS A 546 -35.62 -9.32 9.95
C LYS A 546 -34.85 -10.63 10.10
N ILE A 547 -33.65 -10.61 10.67
CA ILE A 547 -32.83 -11.81 10.87
C ILE A 547 -33.36 -12.64 12.06
N TYR A 548 -33.91 -11.98 13.08
CA TYR A 548 -34.44 -12.63 14.27
C TYR A 548 -35.43 -13.79 13.97
N PRO A 549 -36.51 -13.61 13.18
CA PRO A 549 -37.42 -14.71 12.86
C PRO A 549 -36.78 -15.80 11.99
N GLN A 550 -35.77 -15.47 11.18
CA GLN A 550 -35.06 -16.46 10.35
C GLN A 550 -34.23 -17.42 11.20
N LEU A 551 -33.66 -16.94 12.32
CA LEU A 551 -32.97 -17.78 13.29
C LEU A 551 -33.94 -18.75 14.01
N GLU A 552 -35.17 -18.30 14.27
CA GLU A 552 -36.22 -19.15 14.85
C GLU A 552 -36.71 -20.22 13.86
N GLU A 553 -36.93 -19.86 12.60
CA GLU A 553 -37.28 -20.81 11.55
C GLU A 553 -36.16 -21.85 11.32
N LEU A 554 -34.90 -21.41 11.36
CA LEU A 554 -33.74 -22.29 11.27
C LEU A 554 -33.71 -23.28 12.45
N LYS A 555 -34.04 -22.84 13.67
CA LYS A 555 -34.12 -23.71 14.85
C LYS A 555 -35.20 -24.79 14.68
N ASP A 556 -36.36 -24.43 14.12
CA ASP A 556 -37.50 -25.34 13.97
C ASP A 556 -37.32 -26.33 12.81
N SER A 557 -36.59 -25.95 11.76
CA SER A 557 -36.28 -26.79 10.59
C SER A 557 -35.30 -27.95 10.88
N VAL A 558 -34.53 -27.88 11.97
CA VAL A 558 -33.50 -28.86 12.33
C VAL A 558 -34.12 -30.12 12.97
N PRO A 559 -33.59 -31.34 12.70
CA PRO A 559 -34.02 -32.58 13.37
C PRO A 559 -33.93 -32.51 14.89
N SER A 560 -34.87 -33.17 15.59
CA SER A 560 -35.01 -33.14 17.07
C SER A 560 -33.70 -33.36 17.83
N ASP A 561 -32.84 -34.22 17.30
CA ASP A 561 -31.62 -34.70 17.95
C ASP A 561 -30.51 -33.63 17.97
N LEU A 562 -30.59 -32.63 17.08
CA LEU A 562 -29.64 -31.53 16.94
C LEU A 562 -30.22 -30.17 17.39
N ARG A 563 -31.54 -30.07 17.63
CA ARG A 563 -32.21 -28.82 18.03
C ARG A 563 -31.60 -28.17 19.27
N HIS A 564 -31.25 -28.96 20.29
CA HIS A 564 -30.64 -28.43 21.50
C HIS A 564 -29.26 -27.80 21.24
N GLN A 565 -28.48 -28.40 20.34
CA GLN A 565 -27.15 -27.89 19.97
C GLN A 565 -27.26 -26.61 19.14
N VAL A 566 -28.17 -26.57 18.16
CA VAL A 566 -28.45 -25.35 17.39
C VAL A 566 -28.96 -24.23 18.29
N PHE A 567 -29.84 -24.54 19.26
CA PHE A 567 -30.29 -23.57 20.25
C PHE A 567 -29.13 -22.95 21.04
N LEU A 568 -28.16 -23.74 21.47
CA LEU A 568 -26.97 -23.24 22.17
C LEU A 568 -26.12 -22.30 21.30
N LEU A 569 -26.06 -22.54 19.99
CA LEU A 569 -25.33 -21.70 19.03
C LEU A 569 -26.08 -20.42 18.65
N VAL A 570 -27.41 -20.49 18.54
CA VAL A 570 -28.27 -19.35 18.21
C VAL A 570 -28.46 -18.42 19.40
N ARG A 571 -28.43 -18.94 20.63
CA ARG A 571 -28.63 -18.15 21.86
C ARG A 571 -27.71 -16.92 21.97
N PRO A 572 -26.38 -17.00 21.76
CA PRO A 572 -25.52 -15.83 21.72
C PRO A 572 -25.89 -14.81 20.64
N MET A 573 -26.44 -15.27 19.50
CA MET A 573 -26.89 -14.40 18.42
C MET A 573 -28.12 -13.58 18.84
N HIS A 574 -29.11 -14.23 19.46
CA HIS A 574 -30.27 -13.54 20.03
C HIS A 574 -29.86 -12.56 21.12
N GLN A 575 -28.98 -12.97 22.05
CA GLN A 575 -28.49 -12.07 23.10
C GLN A 575 -27.82 -10.81 22.55
N ALA A 576 -27.03 -10.94 21.48
CA ALA A 576 -26.38 -9.79 20.84
C ALA A 576 -27.40 -8.85 20.15
N LEU A 577 -28.44 -9.42 19.52
CA LEU A 577 -29.53 -8.65 18.92
C LEU A 577 -30.39 -7.95 19.98
N ASP A 578 -30.77 -8.66 21.04
CA ASP A 578 -31.57 -8.13 22.14
C ASP A 578 -30.87 -6.98 22.84
N ALA A 579 -29.55 -7.11 23.08
CA ALA A 579 -28.76 -6.02 23.66
C ALA A 579 -28.78 -4.76 22.77
N ALA A 580 -28.70 -4.91 21.46
CA ALA A 580 -28.81 -3.80 20.52
C ALA A 580 -30.21 -3.17 20.52
N PHE A 581 -31.27 -3.99 20.53
CA PHE A 581 -32.65 -3.50 20.60
C PHE A 581 -32.94 -2.77 21.91
N GLN A 582 -32.55 -3.33 23.05
CA GLN A 582 -32.70 -2.69 24.37
C GLN A 582 -31.94 -1.35 24.43
N HIS A 583 -30.73 -1.30 23.88
CA HIS A 583 -29.96 -0.06 23.83
C HIS A 583 -30.64 0.99 22.93
N TYR A 584 -31.15 0.58 21.77
CA TYR A 584 -31.91 1.47 20.88
C TYR A 584 -33.15 2.04 21.56
N GLU A 585 -33.95 1.20 22.21
CA GLU A 585 -35.16 1.60 22.93
C GLU A 585 -34.84 2.52 24.11
N SER A 586 -33.80 2.19 24.88
CA SER A 586 -33.34 3.02 26.00
C SER A 586 -32.85 4.40 25.54
N ASP A 587 -32.11 4.47 24.43
CA ASP A 587 -31.66 5.75 23.85
C ASP A 587 -32.86 6.56 23.31
N MET A 588 -33.84 5.90 22.69
CA MET A 588 -35.08 6.54 22.24
C MET A 588 -35.88 7.13 23.41
N GLN A 589 -36.02 6.39 24.51
CA GLN A 589 -36.68 6.88 25.74
C GLN A 589 -35.92 8.05 26.37
N LYS A 590 -34.59 8.01 26.40
CA LYS A 590 -33.76 9.13 26.90
C LYS A 590 -33.91 10.37 26.02
N ARG A 591 -34.02 10.22 24.70
CA ARG A 591 -34.23 11.33 23.77
C ARG A 591 -35.64 11.92 23.87
N SER A 592 -36.67 11.09 24.02
CA SER A 592 -38.04 11.57 24.21
C SER A 592 -38.20 12.31 25.55
N ALA A 593 -37.57 11.81 26.62
CA ALA A 593 -37.52 12.50 27.92
C ALA A 593 -36.82 13.87 27.82
N LYS A 594 -35.65 13.94 27.17
CA LYS A 594 -34.94 15.22 26.93
C LYS A 594 -35.69 16.19 26.01
N SER A 595 -36.49 15.68 25.08
CA SER A 595 -37.34 16.53 24.23
C SER A 595 -38.60 17.03 24.95
N GLY A 596 -39.04 16.34 26.01
CA GLY A 596 -40.17 16.75 26.86
C GLY A 596 -39.79 17.79 27.92
N GLU A 597 -38.53 17.83 28.35
CA GLU A 597 -37.97 18.88 29.22
C GLU A 597 -37.50 20.11 28.43
N LYS A 598 -38.42 20.76 27.69
CA LYS A 598 -38.28 22.20 27.45
C LYS A 598 -39.19 22.91 28.46
N PRO A 599 -38.65 23.66 29.43
CA PRO A 599 -39.49 24.49 30.26
C PRO A 599 -40.17 25.52 29.35
N ASN A 600 -41.50 25.49 29.30
CA ASN A 600 -42.29 26.62 28.83
C ASN A 600 -41.93 27.80 29.74
N GLY A 601 -41.12 28.71 29.22
CA GLY A 601 -40.69 29.93 29.90
C GLY A 601 -40.45 31.05 28.90
N TYR A 602 -41.42 31.97 28.89
CA TYR A 602 -41.45 33.32 28.26
C TYR A 602 -41.58 33.34 26.73
N ILE A 603 -42.55 34.05 26.14
CA ILE A 603 -43.19 35.33 26.52
C ILE A 603 -44.55 35.17 27.19
#